data_AF-A0A451B5Q0-F1
#
_entry.id   AF-A0A451B5Q0-F1
#
_cell.length_a   1.000
_cell.length_b   1.000
_cell.length_c   1.000
_cell.angle_alpha   90.00
_cell.angle_beta   90.00
_cell.angle_gamma   90.00
#
_symmetry.space_group_name_H-M   'P 1'
#
loop_
_entity.id
_entity.type
_entity.pdbx_description
1 polymer ?
#
loop_
_entity_poly.entity_id
_entity_poly.type
_entity_poly.pdbx_seq_one_letter_code
_entity_poly.pdbx_strand_id
1 'polypeptide(L)'
;MNFTDIHNILREVASIQKRVSRLQEKTDTKLQEYQKNAAVEIAEMRQLQREDAKKADREMAEIRQSQKKTDEQFRETDEQLKKVGRLVGELGGRQKKTDDQIAKLQESQKKTDEQFRKTDEQFRKTDEQFRKTDEQFRKTDERFRETDEQLKEVGRLVGELGGRQKKTDEQFRKTDEQFRKTDKKLKDIGRLVGDLGGSQGSAAEDLFFRNTKPVFARLKKEFHDIRRNFTSRGKSEYDIVAINNKEILVMEVKNKLTAPDVDRFVYTQLPRFKVDFPKYVPYRLIGCVAGLSVKEAVEKYAERKGLYVLTQNAGTAKLANSPRFKEKVFA
;
A
#
# COMPACT_ATOMS: atom_id res chain seq x y z
N MET A 1 141.71 -150.37 31.81
CA MET A 1 141.59 -148.94 32.16
C MET A 1 142.52 -148.72 33.35
N ASN A 2 143.60 -147.96 33.14
CA ASN A 2 144.60 -147.68 34.18
C ASN A 2 144.01 -146.66 35.16
N PHE A 3 144.50 -146.61 36.40
CA PHE A 3 144.09 -145.65 37.44
C PHE A 3 144.16 -144.19 36.94
N THR A 4 145.06 -143.90 36.01
CA THR A 4 145.22 -142.61 35.34
C THR A 4 144.00 -142.22 34.48
N ASP A 5 143.33 -143.17 33.83
CA ASP A 5 142.17 -142.92 32.95
C ASP A 5 140.94 -142.51 33.77
N ILE A 6 140.71 -143.18 34.91
CA ILE A 6 139.61 -142.89 35.84
C ILE A 6 139.79 -141.50 36.47
N HIS A 7 141.02 -141.15 36.85
CA HIS A 7 141.33 -139.83 37.40
C HIS A 7 141.11 -138.70 36.36
N ASN A 8 141.40 -138.95 35.08
CA ASN A 8 141.13 -137.99 34.01
C ASN A 8 139.64 -137.80 33.74
N ILE A 9 138.85 -138.88 33.72
CA ILE A 9 137.38 -138.81 33.58
C ILE A 9 136.75 -138.06 34.77
N LEU A 10 137.19 -138.33 35.99
CA LEU A 10 136.72 -137.62 37.19
C LEU A 10 137.03 -136.13 37.15
N ARG A 11 138.20 -135.72 36.64
CA ARG A 11 138.50 -134.30 36.38
C ARG A 11 137.60 -133.70 35.30
N GLU A 12 137.32 -134.44 34.23
CA GLU A 12 136.43 -133.98 33.16
C GLU A 12 135.00 -133.78 33.64
N VAL A 13 134.46 -134.75 34.39
CA VAL A 13 133.11 -134.64 34.98
C VAL A 13 133.03 -133.46 35.94
N ALA A 14 134.04 -133.26 36.80
CA ALA A 14 134.10 -132.09 37.68
C ALA A 14 134.21 -130.77 36.89
N SER A 15 134.95 -130.76 35.79
CA SER A 15 135.06 -129.61 34.87
C SER A 15 133.72 -129.30 34.19
N ILE A 16 133.01 -130.32 33.72
CA ILE A 16 131.69 -130.21 33.10
C ILE A 16 130.66 -129.71 34.12
N GLN A 17 130.61 -130.28 35.33
CA GLN A 17 129.73 -129.82 36.41
C GLN A 17 130.00 -128.34 36.73
N LYS A 18 131.27 -127.93 36.82
CA LYS A 18 131.65 -126.53 37.04
C LYS A 18 131.27 -125.61 35.87
N ARG A 19 131.16 -126.12 34.64
CA ARG A 19 130.65 -125.38 33.47
C ARG A 19 129.12 -125.30 33.48
N VAL A 20 128.43 -126.38 33.84
CA VAL A 20 126.97 -126.44 33.95
C VAL A 20 126.48 -125.49 35.05
N SER A 21 127.07 -125.51 36.24
CA SER A 21 126.71 -124.57 37.31
C SER A 21 126.94 -123.11 36.89
N ARG A 22 128.06 -122.82 36.20
CA ARG A 22 128.32 -121.49 35.65
C ARG A 22 127.33 -121.07 34.55
N LEU A 23 126.84 -122.02 33.76
CA LEU A 23 125.84 -121.76 32.73
C LEU A 23 124.47 -121.50 33.37
N GLN A 24 124.06 -122.33 34.34
CA GLN A 24 122.83 -122.17 35.11
C GLN A 24 122.79 -120.80 35.79
N GLU A 25 123.87 -120.43 36.50
CA GLU A 25 124.00 -119.13 37.16
C GLU A 25 123.92 -117.97 36.16
N LYS A 26 124.54 -118.10 34.97
CA LYS A 26 124.41 -117.11 33.88
C LYS A 26 123.00 -117.01 33.32
N THR A 27 122.28 -118.13 33.14
CA THR A 27 120.88 -118.10 32.68
C THR A 27 119.95 -117.51 33.72
N ASP A 28 120.13 -117.83 35.01
CA ASP A 28 119.33 -117.26 36.09
C ASP A 28 119.57 -115.75 36.23
N THR A 29 120.83 -115.32 36.10
CA THR A 29 121.18 -113.90 36.09
C THR A 29 120.52 -113.17 34.92
N LYS A 30 120.59 -113.74 33.70
CA LYS A 30 119.91 -113.15 32.53
C LYS A 30 118.39 -113.14 32.68
N LEU A 31 117.80 -114.21 33.22
CA LEU A 31 116.37 -114.30 33.45
C LEU A 31 115.91 -113.25 34.48
N GLN A 32 116.66 -113.07 35.57
CA GLN A 32 116.42 -112.00 36.53
C GLN A 32 116.57 -110.62 35.90
N GLU A 33 117.55 -110.42 35.02
CA GLU A 33 117.74 -109.17 34.28
C GLU A 33 116.56 -108.88 33.34
N TYR A 34 116.08 -109.87 32.58
CA TYR A 34 114.89 -109.75 31.75
C TYR A 34 113.63 -109.45 32.57
N GLN A 35 113.43 -110.15 33.69
CA GLN A 35 112.29 -109.91 34.58
C GLN A 35 112.34 -108.51 35.19
N LYS A 36 113.54 -108.04 35.56
CA LYS A 36 113.74 -106.69 36.08
C LYS A 36 113.45 -105.63 35.01
N ASN A 37 113.94 -105.82 33.79
CA ASN A 37 113.71 -104.88 32.69
C ASN A 37 112.23 -104.83 32.27
N ALA A 38 111.57 -105.99 32.17
CA ALA A 38 110.13 -106.06 31.91
C ALA A 38 109.31 -105.40 33.04
N ALA A 39 109.71 -105.56 34.30
CA ALA A 39 109.06 -104.89 35.42
C ALA A 39 109.21 -103.36 35.36
N VAL A 40 110.36 -102.85 34.90
CA VAL A 40 110.59 -101.41 34.66
C VAL A 40 109.70 -100.91 33.53
N GLU A 41 109.69 -101.57 32.37
CA GLU A 41 108.84 -101.18 31.23
C GLU A 41 107.35 -101.19 31.59
N ILE A 42 106.88 -102.20 32.34
CA ILE A 42 105.50 -102.27 32.83
C ILE A 42 105.22 -101.12 33.81
N ALA A 43 106.16 -100.76 34.67
CA ALA A 43 106.01 -99.64 35.59
C ALA A 43 105.94 -98.30 34.84
N GLU A 44 106.78 -98.09 33.84
CA GLU A 44 106.78 -96.92 32.98
C GLU A 44 105.48 -96.81 32.17
N MET A 45 105.01 -97.89 31.55
CA MET A 45 103.71 -97.92 30.88
C MET A 45 102.55 -97.58 31.82
N ARG A 46 102.55 -98.12 33.04
CA ARG A 46 101.53 -97.81 34.06
C ARG A 46 101.61 -96.35 34.50
N GLN A 47 102.80 -95.75 34.54
CA GLN A 47 102.95 -94.33 34.87
C GLN A 47 102.42 -93.46 33.74
N LEU A 48 102.76 -93.75 32.48
CA LEU A 48 102.23 -93.04 31.31
C LEU A 48 100.70 -93.11 31.26
N GLN A 49 100.11 -94.30 31.44
CA GLN A 49 98.66 -94.48 31.50
C GLN A 49 98.02 -93.67 32.64
N ARG A 50 98.69 -93.57 33.80
CA ARG A 50 98.21 -92.72 34.91
C ARG A 50 98.28 -91.24 34.58
N GLU A 51 99.28 -90.79 33.82
CA GLU A 51 99.42 -89.41 33.39
C GLU A 51 98.38 -89.04 32.34
N ASP A 52 98.15 -89.90 31.34
CA ASP A 52 97.09 -89.72 30.35
C ASP A 52 95.69 -89.72 30.98
N ALA A 53 95.43 -90.63 31.93
CA ALA A 53 94.18 -90.64 32.67
C ALA A 53 93.97 -89.33 33.45
N LYS A 54 95.00 -88.83 34.13
CA LYS A 54 94.94 -87.53 34.82
C LYS A 54 94.70 -86.37 33.87
N LYS A 55 95.29 -86.40 32.67
CA LYS A 55 95.09 -85.39 31.64
C LYS A 55 93.65 -85.41 31.11
N ALA A 56 93.14 -86.59 30.78
CA ALA A 56 91.75 -86.78 30.36
C ALA A 56 90.75 -86.32 31.42
N ASP A 57 91.01 -86.61 32.71
CA ASP A 57 90.17 -86.14 33.82
C ASP A 57 90.15 -84.62 33.94
N ARG A 58 91.29 -83.95 33.72
CA ARG A 58 91.39 -82.48 33.70
C ARG A 58 90.60 -81.87 32.55
N GLU A 59 90.79 -82.37 31.34
CA GLU A 59 90.06 -81.91 30.15
C GLU A 59 88.54 -82.13 30.31
N MET A 60 88.13 -83.29 30.84
CA MET A 60 86.73 -83.56 31.16
C MET A 60 86.17 -82.62 32.23
N ALA A 61 86.96 -82.24 33.22
CA ALA A 61 86.53 -81.26 34.23
C ALA A 61 86.35 -79.86 33.62
N GLU A 62 87.24 -79.44 32.73
CA GLU A 62 87.13 -78.17 32.00
C GLU A 62 85.90 -78.15 31.08
N ILE A 63 85.66 -79.22 30.32
CA ILE A 63 84.46 -79.37 29.48
C ILE A 63 83.19 -79.27 30.33
N ARG A 64 83.14 -79.96 31.48
CA ARG A 64 81.99 -79.87 32.41
C ARG A 64 81.76 -78.46 32.94
N GLN A 65 82.83 -77.73 33.26
CA GLN A 65 82.70 -76.32 33.67
C GLN A 65 82.22 -75.43 32.53
N SER A 66 82.73 -75.63 31.31
CA SER A 66 82.29 -74.92 30.12
C SER A 66 80.80 -75.17 29.83
N GLN A 67 80.36 -76.43 29.86
CA GLN A 67 78.95 -76.82 29.70
C GLN A 67 78.05 -76.15 30.75
N LYS A 68 78.45 -76.13 32.03
CA LYS A 68 77.69 -75.42 33.08
C LYS A 68 77.54 -73.93 32.79
N LYS A 69 78.60 -73.26 32.33
CA LYS A 69 78.55 -71.84 31.96
C LYS A 69 77.63 -71.61 30.77
N THR A 70 77.68 -72.49 29.77
CA THR A 70 76.79 -72.42 28.60
C THR A 70 75.32 -72.62 29.00
N ASP A 71 75.01 -73.59 29.86
CA ASP A 71 73.65 -73.81 30.37
C ASP A 71 73.12 -72.58 31.13
N GLU A 72 73.99 -71.93 31.91
CA GLU A 72 73.66 -70.72 32.65
C GLU A 72 73.37 -69.55 31.70
N GLN A 73 74.19 -69.37 30.65
CA GLN A 73 73.95 -68.38 29.59
C GLN A 73 72.65 -68.65 28.82
N PHE A 74 72.33 -69.92 28.53
CA PHE A 74 71.07 -70.28 27.89
C PHE A 74 69.86 -69.95 28.78
N ARG A 75 69.95 -70.23 30.09
CA ARG A 75 68.89 -69.85 31.04
C ARG A 75 68.71 -68.34 31.11
N GLU A 76 69.79 -67.58 31.14
CA GLU A 76 69.70 -66.11 31.14
C GLU A 76 69.08 -65.59 29.84
N THR A 77 69.44 -66.17 28.70
CA THR A 77 68.88 -65.83 27.39
C THR A 77 67.38 -66.14 27.33
N ASP A 78 66.95 -67.30 27.82
CA ASP A 78 65.52 -67.67 27.89
C ASP A 78 64.72 -66.69 28.76
N GLU A 79 65.28 -66.28 29.91
CA GLU A 79 64.66 -65.27 30.77
C GLU A 79 64.58 -63.89 30.10
N GLN A 80 65.60 -63.49 29.33
CA GLN A 80 65.57 -62.27 28.53
C GLN A 80 64.50 -62.36 27.42
N LEU A 81 64.40 -63.50 26.72
CA LEU A 81 63.37 -63.72 25.70
C LEU A 81 61.95 -63.66 26.27
N LYS A 82 61.72 -64.23 27.47
CA LYS A 82 60.43 -64.09 28.19
C LYS A 82 60.10 -62.64 28.54
N LYS A 83 61.10 -61.82 28.88
CA LYS A 83 60.89 -60.37 29.11
C LYS A 83 60.54 -59.65 27.81
N VAL A 84 61.23 -59.95 26.71
CA VAL A 84 60.91 -59.40 25.38
C VAL A 84 59.50 -59.77 24.96
N GLY A 85 59.10 -61.03 25.11
CA GLY A 85 57.74 -61.48 24.77
C GLY A 85 56.66 -60.74 25.54
N ARG A 86 56.88 -60.47 26.84
CA ARG A 86 55.97 -59.63 27.65
C ARG A 86 55.88 -58.20 27.13
N LEU A 87 57.00 -57.56 26.84
CA LEU A 87 57.03 -56.19 26.31
C LEU A 87 56.33 -56.08 24.94
N VAL A 88 56.52 -57.06 24.06
CA VAL A 88 55.83 -57.13 22.76
C VAL A 88 54.33 -57.26 22.95
N GLY A 89 53.88 -58.10 23.89
CA GLY A 89 52.46 -58.22 24.25
C GLY A 89 51.87 -56.91 24.77
N GLU A 90 52.58 -56.21 25.66
CA GLU A 90 52.17 -54.89 26.16
C GLU A 90 52.10 -53.83 25.06
N LEU A 91 53.07 -53.81 24.14
CA LEU A 91 53.08 -52.91 22.98
C LEU A 91 51.89 -53.19 22.06
N GLY A 92 51.59 -54.45 21.76
CA GLY A 92 50.40 -54.82 20.97
C GLY A 92 49.10 -54.37 21.64
N GLY A 93 49.00 -54.50 22.97
CA GLY A 93 47.86 -53.99 23.74
C GLY A 93 47.72 -52.47 23.70
N ARG A 94 48.84 -51.73 23.77
CA ARG A 94 48.85 -50.27 23.63
C ARG A 94 48.46 -49.84 22.21
N GLN A 95 49.01 -50.50 21.19
CA GLN A 95 48.67 -50.22 19.78
C GLN A 95 47.17 -50.38 19.54
N LYS A 96 46.56 -51.47 20.02
CA LYS A 96 45.11 -51.69 19.89
C LYS A 96 44.28 -50.58 20.55
N LYS A 97 44.69 -50.11 21.73
CA LYS A 97 44.05 -48.96 22.39
C LYS A 97 44.18 -47.66 21.59
N THR A 98 45.34 -47.45 20.97
CA THR A 98 45.57 -46.29 20.08
C THR A 98 44.68 -46.36 18.85
N ASP A 99 44.56 -47.54 18.22
CA ASP A 99 43.67 -47.75 17.07
C ASP A 99 42.21 -47.46 17.43
N ASP A 100 41.74 -47.94 18.59
CA ASP A 100 40.39 -47.65 19.11
C ASP A 100 40.17 -46.15 19.36
N GLN A 101 41.18 -45.43 19.86
CA GLN A 101 41.11 -43.98 20.06
C GLN A 101 41.05 -43.22 18.73
N ILE A 102 41.85 -43.63 17.75
CA ILE A 102 41.85 -43.04 16.40
C ILE A 102 40.47 -43.24 15.75
N ALA A 103 39.88 -44.44 15.84
CA ALA A 103 38.55 -44.71 15.31
C ALA A 103 37.47 -43.79 15.93
N LYS A 104 37.51 -43.60 17.25
CA LYS A 104 36.60 -42.68 17.96
C LYS A 104 36.80 -41.22 17.52
N LEU A 105 38.04 -40.79 17.33
CA LEU A 105 38.35 -39.44 16.84
C LEU A 105 37.81 -39.22 15.42
N GLN A 106 37.98 -40.21 14.53
CA GLN A 106 37.44 -40.14 13.17
C GLN A 106 35.91 -40.04 13.16
N GLU A 107 35.22 -40.77 14.03
CA GLU A 107 33.76 -40.68 14.16
C GLU A 107 33.32 -39.31 14.69
N SER A 108 34.02 -38.79 15.69
CA SER A 108 33.79 -37.44 16.24
C SER A 108 33.99 -36.35 15.18
N GLN A 109 35.05 -36.48 14.38
CA GLN A 109 35.32 -35.57 13.26
C GLN A 109 34.19 -35.59 12.24
N LYS A 110 33.71 -36.78 11.83
CA LYS A 110 32.57 -36.91 10.92
C LYS A 110 31.30 -36.25 11.46
N LYS A 111 31.01 -36.42 12.75
CA LYS A 111 29.87 -35.76 13.41
C LYS A 111 30.01 -34.25 13.41
N THR A 112 31.23 -33.75 13.65
CA THR A 112 31.54 -32.32 13.62
C THR A 112 31.32 -31.74 12.22
N ASP A 113 31.84 -32.40 11.19
CA ASP A 113 31.66 -31.99 9.79
C ASP A 113 30.17 -31.96 9.39
N GLU A 114 29.38 -32.93 9.85
CA GLU A 114 27.94 -32.96 9.61
C GLU A 114 27.22 -31.79 10.30
N GLN A 115 27.61 -31.44 11.52
CA GLN A 115 27.08 -30.27 12.22
C GLN A 115 27.43 -28.97 11.49
N PHE A 116 28.68 -28.81 11.03
CA PHE A 116 29.07 -27.65 10.22
C PHE A 116 28.24 -27.53 8.94
N ARG A 117 28.02 -28.64 8.22
CA ARG A 117 27.16 -28.63 7.02
C ARG A 117 25.72 -28.19 7.32
N LYS A 118 25.15 -28.66 8.44
CA LYS A 118 23.80 -28.24 8.87
C LYS A 118 23.75 -26.75 9.20
N THR A 119 24.77 -26.24 9.87
CA THR A 119 24.91 -24.82 10.18
C THR A 119 25.01 -23.98 8.91
N ASP A 120 25.86 -24.36 7.95
CA ASP A 120 25.98 -23.67 6.66
C ASP A 120 24.66 -23.64 5.89
N GLU A 121 23.89 -24.74 5.92
CA GLU A 121 22.58 -24.81 5.28
C GLU A 121 21.58 -23.86 5.96
N GLN A 122 21.59 -23.75 7.29
CA GLN A 122 20.77 -22.80 8.03
C GLN A 122 21.16 -21.35 7.72
N PHE A 123 22.45 -21.04 7.62
CA PHE A 123 22.91 -19.70 7.20
C PHE A 123 22.42 -19.37 5.79
N ARG A 124 22.52 -20.29 4.82
CA ARG A 124 21.98 -20.08 3.47
C ARG A 124 20.49 -19.80 3.45
N LYS A 125 19.70 -20.53 4.25
CA LYS A 125 18.26 -20.29 4.38
C LYS A 125 17.96 -18.91 4.98
N THR A 126 18.72 -18.51 6.00
CA THR A 126 18.61 -17.18 6.61
C THR A 126 18.92 -16.08 5.59
N ASP A 127 20.02 -16.20 4.84
CA ASP A 127 20.38 -15.24 3.78
C ASP A 127 19.30 -15.11 2.71
N GLU A 128 18.67 -16.23 2.32
CA GLU A 128 17.57 -16.22 1.36
C GLU A 128 16.33 -15.49 1.91
N GLN A 129 16.01 -15.67 3.20
CA GLN A 129 14.93 -14.94 3.86
C GLN A 129 15.22 -13.44 3.96
N PHE A 130 16.47 -13.05 4.27
CA PHE A 130 16.87 -11.65 4.26
C PHE A 130 16.72 -11.03 2.87
N ARG A 131 17.16 -11.71 1.81
CA ARG A 131 16.97 -11.24 0.43
C ARG A 131 15.49 -11.03 0.06
N LYS A 132 14.62 -11.97 0.46
CA LYS A 132 13.16 -11.83 0.25
C LYS A 132 12.58 -10.64 1.00
N THR A 133 13.06 -10.41 2.23
CA THR A 133 12.66 -9.28 3.06
C THR A 133 13.08 -7.96 2.41
N ASP A 134 14.33 -7.83 1.98
CA ASP A 134 14.83 -6.65 1.27
C ASP A 134 14.03 -6.34 0.00
N GLU A 135 13.64 -7.37 -0.77
CA GLU A 135 12.82 -7.21 -1.96
C GLU A 135 11.41 -6.68 -1.63
N GLN A 136 10.80 -7.15 -0.54
CA GLN A 136 9.51 -6.64 -0.07
C GLN A 136 9.61 -5.18 0.42
N PHE A 137 10.69 -4.82 1.11
CA PHE A 137 10.94 -3.43 1.49
C PHE A 137 11.07 -2.53 0.26
N ARG A 138 11.82 -2.93 -0.76
CA ARG A 138 11.92 -2.17 -2.02
C ARG A 138 10.57 -1.96 -2.70
N LYS A 139 9.74 -3.00 -2.79
CA LYS A 139 8.37 -2.89 -3.34
C LYS A 139 7.48 -1.96 -2.52
N THR A 140 7.68 -1.93 -1.21
CA THR A 140 6.94 -1.05 -0.31
C THR A 140 7.36 0.41 -0.53
N ASP A 141 8.67 0.68 -0.62
CA ASP A 141 9.19 2.01 -0.93
C ASP A 141 8.71 2.53 -2.28
N GLU A 142 8.65 1.67 -3.31
CA GLU A 142 8.09 2.03 -4.62
C GLU A 142 6.62 2.45 -4.52
N ARG A 143 5.78 1.67 -3.81
CA ARG A 143 4.37 2.03 -3.58
C ARG A 143 4.20 3.34 -2.80
N PHE A 144 5.07 3.61 -1.84
CA PHE A 144 5.05 4.89 -1.12
C PHE A 144 5.38 6.05 -2.06
N ARG A 145 6.37 5.90 -2.95
CA ARG A 145 6.68 6.93 -3.96
C ARG A 145 5.52 7.18 -4.91
N GLU A 146 4.87 6.14 -5.41
CA GLU A 146 3.68 6.27 -6.25
C GLU A 146 2.55 7.01 -5.52
N THR A 147 2.34 6.69 -4.24
CA THR A 147 1.33 7.37 -3.40
C THR A 147 1.64 8.84 -3.22
N ASP A 148 2.90 9.19 -2.95
CA ASP A 148 3.34 10.58 -2.83
C ASP A 148 3.14 11.38 -4.13
N GLU A 149 3.39 10.76 -5.29
CA GLU A 149 3.13 11.37 -6.60
C GLU A 149 1.63 11.61 -6.82
N GLN A 150 0.78 10.63 -6.52
CA GLN A 150 -0.67 10.79 -6.59
C GLN A 150 -1.17 11.91 -5.67
N LEU A 151 -0.67 12.00 -4.44
CA LEU A 151 -1.03 13.06 -3.50
C LEU A 151 -0.62 14.44 -4.01
N LYS A 152 0.55 14.58 -4.64
CA LYS A 152 0.96 15.83 -5.29
C LYS A 152 0.02 16.22 -6.43
N GLU A 153 -0.41 15.26 -7.23
CA GLU A 153 -1.37 15.51 -8.32
C GLU A 153 -2.74 15.96 -7.80
N VAL A 154 -3.25 15.28 -6.76
CA VAL A 154 -4.49 15.69 -6.07
C VAL A 154 -4.35 17.11 -5.52
N GLY A 155 -3.24 17.44 -4.88
CA GLY A 155 -2.95 18.78 -4.37
C GLY A 155 -3.01 19.85 -5.48
N ARG A 156 -2.47 19.55 -6.66
CA ARG A 156 -2.53 20.44 -7.84
C ARG A 156 -3.97 20.64 -8.32
N LEU A 157 -4.75 19.56 -8.45
CA LEU A 157 -6.15 19.62 -8.90
C LEU A 157 -7.02 20.44 -7.93
N VAL A 158 -6.82 20.26 -6.62
CA VAL A 158 -7.52 21.06 -5.59
C VAL A 158 -7.17 22.54 -5.73
N GLY A 159 -5.89 22.87 -5.96
CA GLY A 159 -5.46 24.24 -6.21
C GLY A 159 -6.11 24.86 -7.45
N GLU A 160 -6.21 24.11 -8.55
CA GLU A 160 -6.88 24.56 -9.78
C GLU A 160 -8.38 24.77 -9.60
N LEU A 161 -9.06 23.87 -8.88
CA LEU A 161 -10.47 24.01 -8.53
C LEU A 161 -10.72 25.27 -7.70
N GLY A 162 -9.89 25.52 -6.68
CA GLY A 162 -9.96 26.74 -5.88
C GLY A 162 -9.76 28.01 -6.73
N GLY A 163 -8.86 27.96 -7.71
CA GLY A 163 -8.65 29.03 -8.68
C GLY A 163 -9.86 29.28 -9.59
N ARG A 164 -10.49 28.21 -10.10
CA ARG A 164 -11.72 28.30 -10.91
C ARG A 164 -12.88 28.85 -10.10
N GLN A 165 -13.07 28.39 -8.86
CA GLN A 165 -14.13 28.88 -7.98
C GLN A 165 -14.03 30.40 -7.77
N LYS A 166 -12.83 30.93 -7.48
CA LYS A 166 -12.62 32.37 -7.34
C LYS A 166 -13.00 33.16 -8.60
N LYS A 167 -12.69 32.64 -9.79
CA LYS A 167 -13.08 33.27 -11.07
C LYS A 167 -14.60 33.26 -11.25
N THR A 168 -15.25 32.15 -10.90
CA THR A 168 -16.71 32.03 -10.93
C THR A 168 -17.37 33.04 -9.99
N ASP A 169 -16.87 33.17 -8.75
CA ASP A 169 -17.38 34.16 -7.78
C ASP A 169 -17.24 35.60 -8.31
N GLU A 170 -16.14 35.92 -8.99
CA GLU A 170 -15.94 37.23 -9.61
C GLU A 170 -16.93 37.48 -10.77
N GLN A 171 -17.20 36.47 -11.59
CA GLN A 171 -18.20 36.55 -12.66
C GLN A 171 -19.62 36.75 -12.12
N PHE A 172 -19.98 36.05 -11.04
CA PHE A 172 -21.26 36.24 -10.37
C PHE A 172 -21.41 37.68 -9.84
N ARG A 173 -20.37 38.23 -9.18
CA ARG A 173 -20.40 39.62 -8.73
C ARG A 173 -20.60 40.62 -9.87
N LYS A 174 -19.91 40.44 -10.99
CA LYS A 174 -20.10 41.29 -12.20
C LYS A 174 -21.52 41.18 -12.75
N THR A 175 -22.07 39.98 -12.73
CA THR A 175 -23.45 39.71 -13.18
C THR A 175 -24.47 40.41 -12.28
N ASP A 176 -24.33 40.31 -10.96
CA ASP A 176 -25.18 41.01 -9.99
C ASP A 176 -25.14 42.53 -10.17
N GLU A 177 -23.96 43.10 -10.43
CA GLU A 177 -23.83 44.52 -10.73
C GLU A 177 -24.55 44.92 -12.02
N GLN A 178 -24.49 44.08 -13.05
CA GLN A 178 -25.23 44.31 -14.30
C GLN A 178 -26.74 44.25 -14.07
N PHE A 179 -27.23 43.25 -13.32
CA PHE A 179 -28.65 43.15 -12.97
C PHE A 179 -29.14 44.40 -12.22
N ARG A 180 -28.39 44.87 -11.22
CA ARG A 180 -28.72 46.12 -10.50
C ARG A 180 -28.80 47.34 -11.42
N LYS A 181 -27.95 47.43 -12.45
CA LYS A 181 -28.00 48.50 -13.45
C LYS A 181 -29.23 48.37 -14.35
N THR A 182 -29.58 47.14 -14.74
CA THR A 182 -30.78 46.85 -15.55
C THR A 182 -32.06 47.20 -14.79
N ASP A 183 -32.16 46.82 -13.52
CA ASP A 183 -33.32 47.14 -12.67
C ASP A 183 -33.55 48.65 -12.55
N LYS A 184 -32.47 49.44 -12.41
CA LYS A 184 -32.56 50.90 -12.41
C LYS A 184 -33.12 51.43 -13.73
N LYS A 185 -32.59 50.96 -14.86
CA LYS A 185 -33.07 51.36 -16.20
C LYS A 185 -34.55 51.01 -16.41
N LEU A 186 -34.99 49.82 -15.98
CA LEU A 186 -36.39 49.42 -16.08
C LEU A 186 -37.31 50.32 -15.26
N LYS A 187 -36.89 50.72 -14.05
CA LYS A 187 -37.64 51.70 -13.24
C LYS A 187 -37.75 53.06 -13.93
N ASP A 188 -36.69 53.51 -14.59
CA ASP A 188 -36.69 54.78 -15.33
C ASP A 188 -37.64 54.73 -16.53
N ILE A 189 -37.61 53.65 -17.30
CA ILE A 189 -38.55 53.41 -18.41
C ILE A 189 -40.00 53.38 -17.90
N GLY A 190 -40.26 52.69 -16.79
CA GLY A 190 -41.59 52.62 -16.19
C GLY A 190 -42.16 54.01 -15.86
N ARG A 191 -41.32 54.94 -15.39
CA ARG A 191 -41.73 56.34 -15.15
C ARG A 191 -42.07 57.07 -16.45
N LEU A 192 -41.21 56.99 -17.46
CA LEU A 192 -41.41 57.66 -18.75
C LEU A 192 -42.68 57.19 -19.47
N VAL A 193 -42.98 55.89 -19.43
CA VAL A 193 -44.21 55.32 -20.02
C VAL A 193 -45.45 55.83 -19.29
N GLY A 194 -45.40 55.99 -17.97
CA GLY A 194 -46.47 56.59 -17.18
C GLY A 194 -46.78 58.02 -17.61
N ASP A 195 -45.74 58.85 -17.78
CA ASP A 195 -45.89 60.27 -18.17
C ASP A 195 -46.47 60.43 -19.59
N LEU A 196 -46.08 59.56 -20.53
CA LEU A 196 -46.60 59.55 -21.90
C LEU A 196 -48.10 59.24 -21.96
N GLY A 197 -48.58 58.31 -21.13
CA GLY A 197 -50.00 57.93 -21.06
C GLY A 197 -50.94 59.08 -20.69
N GLY A 198 -50.48 60.02 -19.83
CA GLY A 198 -51.29 61.16 -19.40
C GLY A 198 -51.54 62.21 -20.50
N SER A 199 -50.61 62.37 -21.43
CA SER A 199 -50.66 63.42 -22.46
C SER A 199 -51.75 63.20 -23.54
N GLN A 200 -52.14 61.94 -23.83
CA GLN A 200 -53.15 61.63 -24.85
C GLN A 200 -54.61 61.78 -24.39
N GLY A 201 -54.89 61.82 -23.08
CA GLY A 201 -56.26 62.01 -22.56
C GLY A 201 -56.81 63.43 -22.80
N SER A 202 -55.92 64.43 -22.67
CA SER A 202 -56.27 65.85 -22.73
C SER A 202 -56.85 66.31 -24.08
N ALA A 203 -56.41 65.70 -25.20
CA ALA A 203 -56.83 66.11 -26.54
C ALA A 203 -58.27 65.69 -26.89
N ALA A 204 -58.69 64.49 -26.46
CA ALA A 204 -60.07 64.02 -26.68
C ALA A 204 -61.07 64.84 -25.88
N GLU A 205 -60.76 65.12 -24.61
CA GLU A 205 -61.60 65.96 -23.76
C GLU A 205 -61.77 67.37 -24.34
N ASP A 206 -60.69 67.96 -24.88
CA ASP A 206 -60.76 69.31 -25.47
C ASP A 206 -61.72 69.36 -26.66
N LEU A 207 -61.69 68.34 -27.52
CA LEU A 207 -62.61 68.22 -28.66
C LEU A 207 -64.08 68.21 -28.19
N PHE A 208 -64.42 67.33 -27.25
CA PHE A 208 -65.82 67.19 -26.82
C PHE A 208 -66.28 68.38 -25.97
N PHE A 209 -65.40 68.96 -25.16
CA PHE A 209 -65.71 70.16 -24.40
C PHE A 209 -66.12 71.32 -25.32
N ARG A 210 -65.29 71.65 -26.33
CA ARG A 210 -65.58 72.75 -27.27
C ARG A 210 -66.88 72.54 -28.06
N ASN A 211 -67.22 71.29 -28.34
CA ASN A 211 -68.40 70.93 -29.13
C ASN A 211 -69.65 70.65 -28.29
N THR A 212 -69.58 70.64 -26.96
CA THR A 212 -70.74 70.37 -26.10
C THR A 212 -71.85 71.42 -26.33
N LYS A 213 -71.52 72.71 -26.25
CA LYS A 213 -72.52 73.78 -26.47
C LYS A 213 -73.21 73.70 -27.84
N PRO A 214 -72.49 73.69 -28.99
CA PRO A 214 -73.14 73.69 -30.30
C PRO A 214 -73.94 72.41 -30.60
N VAL A 215 -73.50 71.23 -30.12
CA VAL A 215 -74.25 69.98 -30.35
C VAL A 215 -75.57 69.99 -29.59
N PHE A 216 -75.57 70.36 -28.31
CA PHE A 216 -76.77 70.33 -27.48
C PHE A 216 -77.74 71.49 -27.75
N ALA A 217 -77.24 72.64 -28.25
CA ALA A 217 -78.11 73.72 -28.72
C ALA A 217 -79.07 73.24 -29.84
N ARG A 218 -78.62 72.36 -30.75
CA ARG A 218 -79.46 71.75 -31.80
C ARG A 218 -80.58 70.87 -31.24
N LEU A 219 -80.41 70.34 -30.03
CA LEU A 219 -81.42 69.59 -29.30
C LEU A 219 -82.33 70.48 -28.43
N LYS A 220 -82.24 71.81 -28.59
CA LYS A 220 -82.93 72.80 -27.76
C LYS A 220 -82.56 72.70 -26.26
N LYS A 221 -81.34 72.22 -25.96
CA LYS A 221 -80.75 72.21 -24.62
C LYS A 221 -79.63 73.24 -24.54
N GLU A 222 -79.94 74.40 -23.98
CA GLU A 222 -78.99 75.51 -23.87
C GLU A 222 -78.25 75.48 -22.53
N PHE A 223 -77.06 74.88 -22.53
CA PHE A 223 -76.16 74.91 -21.38
C PHE A 223 -75.38 76.22 -21.32
N HIS A 224 -75.39 76.87 -20.15
CA HIS A 224 -74.72 78.16 -19.92
C HIS A 224 -73.43 78.04 -19.11
N ASP A 225 -73.27 76.97 -18.31
CA ASP A 225 -72.05 76.67 -17.56
C ASP A 225 -71.54 75.29 -17.99
N ILE A 226 -70.35 75.23 -18.60
CA ILE A 226 -69.70 74.00 -19.05
C ILE A 226 -68.30 73.98 -18.47
N ARG A 227 -67.96 72.92 -17.75
CA ARG A 227 -66.69 72.78 -17.03
C ARG A 227 -66.00 71.48 -17.39
N ARG A 228 -64.66 71.51 -17.44
CA ARG A 228 -63.80 70.33 -17.51
C ARG A 228 -63.28 69.97 -16.13
N ASN A 229 -62.90 68.71 -15.94
CA ASN A 229 -62.24 68.21 -14.72
C ASN A 229 -63.02 68.62 -13.46
N PHE A 230 -64.34 68.38 -13.50
CA PHE A 230 -65.23 68.81 -12.44
C PHE A 230 -65.08 67.87 -11.25
N THR A 231 -64.42 68.35 -10.19
CA THR A 231 -64.03 67.50 -9.06
C THR A 231 -64.82 67.84 -7.80
N SER A 232 -65.14 66.81 -6.99
CA SER A 232 -65.68 66.98 -5.63
C SER A 232 -64.65 66.59 -4.60
N ARG A 233 -64.08 67.57 -3.88
CA ARG A 233 -63.16 67.39 -2.74
C ARG A 233 -62.05 66.34 -2.97
N GLY A 234 -61.57 66.20 -4.22
CA GLY A 234 -60.54 65.23 -4.60
C GLY A 234 -60.95 63.76 -4.60
N LYS A 235 -62.25 63.43 -4.52
CA LYS A 235 -62.76 62.05 -4.41
C LYS A 235 -63.31 61.48 -5.73
N SER A 236 -63.97 62.32 -6.51
CA SER A 236 -64.53 61.95 -7.81
C SER A 236 -64.20 63.06 -8.81
N GLU A 237 -63.83 62.67 -10.02
CA GLU A 237 -63.56 63.54 -11.15
C GLU A 237 -64.54 63.19 -12.29
N TYR A 238 -65.14 64.22 -12.89
CA TYR A 238 -66.04 64.10 -14.02
C TYR A 238 -65.48 64.90 -15.19
N ASP A 239 -65.24 64.25 -16.33
CA ASP A 239 -64.48 64.83 -17.44
C ASP A 239 -65.08 66.14 -17.94
N ILE A 240 -66.38 66.15 -18.28
CA ILE A 240 -67.11 67.36 -18.66
C ILE A 240 -68.48 67.39 -17.98
N VAL A 241 -68.85 68.55 -17.43
CA VAL A 241 -70.18 68.79 -16.85
C VAL A 241 -70.78 70.06 -17.45
N ALA A 242 -72.01 69.97 -17.97
CA ALA A 242 -72.75 71.08 -18.56
C ALA A 242 -74.08 71.32 -17.84
N ILE A 243 -74.40 72.57 -17.53
CA ILE A 243 -75.49 72.95 -16.63
C ILE A 243 -76.37 74.00 -17.29
N ASN A 244 -77.69 73.78 -17.21
CA ASN A 244 -78.72 74.76 -17.56
C ASN A 244 -79.71 74.92 -16.39
N ASN A 245 -80.74 75.76 -16.55
CA ASN A 245 -81.68 76.08 -15.45
C ASN A 245 -82.47 74.89 -14.89
N LYS A 246 -82.48 73.73 -15.58
CA LYS A 246 -83.30 72.56 -15.24
C LYS A 246 -82.55 71.23 -15.28
N GLU A 247 -81.42 71.16 -15.96
CA GLU A 247 -80.72 69.92 -16.32
C GLU A 247 -79.22 70.04 -16.10
N ILE A 248 -78.59 68.90 -15.78
CA ILE A 248 -77.15 68.73 -15.71
C ILE A 248 -76.76 67.55 -16.58
N LEU A 249 -75.90 67.80 -17.55
CA LEU A 249 -75.26 66.80 -18.37
C LEU A 249 -73.89 66.47 -17.80
N VAL A 250 -73.68 65.21 -17.42
CA VAL A 250 -72.35 64.68 -17.10
C VAL A 250 -71.87 63.87 -18.28
N MET A 251 -70.63 64.10 -18.70
CA MET A 251 -70.03 63.46 -19.86
C MET A 251 -68.72 62.77 -19.50
N GLU A 252 -68.61 61.49 -19.81
CA GLU A 252 -67.36 60.71 -19.77
C GLU A 252 -66.73 60.68 -21.16
N VAL A 253 -65.43 60.96 -21.24
CA VAL A 253 -64.62 60.98 -22.45
C VAL A 253 -63.63 59.82 -22.46
N LYS A 254 -63.53 59.15 -23.61
CA LYS A 254 -62.56 58.07 -23.85
C LYS A 254 -61.96 58.19 -25.25
N ASN A 255 -60.65 57.96 -25.38
CA ASN A 255 -60.03 57.83 -26.71
C ASN A 255 -60.69 56.72 -27.53
N LYS A 256 -60.97 55.58 -26.88
CA LYS A 256 -61.75 54.48 -27.44
C LYS A 256 -62.80 54.06 -26.43
N LEU A 257 -64.07 54.31 -26.74
CA LEU A 257 -65.16 53.99 -25.84
C LEU A 257 -65.52 52.50 -25.91
N THR A 258 -65.58 51.84 -24.75
CA THR A 258 -65.92 50.42 -24.64
C THR A 258 -67.20 50.20 -23.83
N ALA A 259 -67.85 49.04 -23.96
CA ALA A 259 -69.03 48.71 -23.16
C ALA A 259 -68.76 48.72 -21.63
N PRO A 260 -67.61 48.21 -21.14
CA PRO A 260 -67.23 48.38 -19.73
C PRO A 260 -67.12 49.84 -19.26
N ASP A 261 -66.66 50.77 -20.11
CA ASP A 261 -66.65 52.19 -19.76
C ASP A 261 -68.07 52.75 -19.59
N VAL A 262 -68.97 52.37 -20.50
CA VAL A 262 -70.40 52.72 -20.41
C VAL A 262 -71.02 52.19 -19.12
N ASP A 263 -70.75 50.93 -18.78
CA ASP A 263 -71.27 50.33 -17.55
C ASP A 263 -70.71 51.01 -16.30
N ARG A 264 -69.39 51.25 -16.24
CA ARG A 264 -68.77 52.01 -15.15
C ARG A 264 -69.42 53.38 -15.00
N PHE A 265 -69.64 54.09 -16.11
CA PHE A 265 -70.24 55.41 -16.09
C PHE A 265 -71.67 55.38 -15.55
N VAL A 266 -72.51 54.46 -16.05
CA VAL A 266 -73.93 54.35 -15.68
C VAL A 266 -74.14 53.85 -14.26
N TYR A 267 -73.39 52.83 -13.85
CA TYR A 267 -73.65 52.12 -12.59
C TYR A 267 -72.80 52.64 -11.43
N THR A 268 -71.68 53.30 -11.70
CA THR A 268 -70.76 53.77 -10.66
C THR A 268 -70.67 55.28 -10.60
N GLN A 269 -70.48 55.96 -11.73
CA GLN A 269 -70.17 57.40 -11.73
C GLN A 269 -71.43 58.28 -11.65
N LEU A 270 -72.39 58.11 -12.57
CA LEU A 270 -73.61 58.93 -12.61
C LEU A 270 -74.39 58.91 -11.27
N PRO A 271 -74.62 57.76 -10.61
CA PRO A 271 -75.37 57.73 -9.34
C PRO A 271 -74.67 58.49 -8.20
N ARG A 272 -73.34 58.64 -8.26
CA ARG A 272 -72.58 59.39 -7.26
C ARG A 272 -72.63 60.89 -7.47
N PHE A 273 -72.95 61.37 -8.67
CA PHE A 273 -72.85 62.79 -9.00
C PHE A 273 -73.64 63.69 -8.04
N LYS A 274 -74.90 63.35 -7.73
CA LYS A 274 -75.72 64.13 -6.80
C LYS A 274 -75.31 63.96 -5.34
N VAL A 275 -74.66 62.85 -4.98
CA VAL A 275 -74.04 62.65 -3.67
C VAL A 275 -72.83 63.59 -3.52
N ASP A 276 -72.01 63.66 -4.57
CA ASP A 276 -70.81 64.49 -4.63
C ASP A 276 -71.14 65.98 -4.72
N PHE A 277 -72.28 66.33 -5.34
CA PHE A 277 -72.75 67.70 -5.53
C PHE A 277 -74.23 67.89 -5.12
N PRO A 278 -74.56 67.93 -3.82
CA PRO A 278 -75.94 67.99 -3.33
C PRO A 278 -76.76 69.20 -3.81
N LYS A 279 -76.11 70.33 -4.12
CA LYS A 279 -76.78 71.54 -4.66
C LYS A 279 -77.52 71.30 -5.99
N TYR A 280 -77.20 70.20 -6.66
CA TYR A 280 -77.72 69.82 -7.97
C TYR A 280 -78.79 68.73 -7.91
N VAL A 281 -79.17 68.27 -6.72
CA VAL A 281 -80.29 67.33 -6.51
C VAL A 281 -81.59 67.74 -7.24
N PRO A 282 -82.04 69.02 -7.26
CA PRO A 282 -83.29 69.38 -7.94
C PRO A 282 -83.18 69.40 -9.48
N TYR A 283 -81.98 69.24 -10.05
CA TYR A 283 -81.76 69.26 -11.49
C TYR A 283 -81.98 67.84 -12.07
N ARG A 284 -82.45 67.78 -13.32
CA ARG A 284 -82.53 66.54 -14.09
C ARG A 284 -81.11 66.14 -14.52
N LEU A 285 -80.57 65.09 -13.92
CA LEU A 285 -79.26 64.54 -14.28
C LEU A 285 -79.39 63.67 -15.53
N ILE A 286 -78.66 64.01 -16.58
CA ILE A 286 -78.61 63.29 -17.85
C ILE A 286 -77.15 62.94 -18.16
N GLY A 287 -76.94 61.78 -18.79
CA GLY A 287 -75.59 61.26 -19.05
C GLY A 287 -75.21 61.33 -20.51
N CYS A 288 -73.94 61.56 -20.77
CA CYS A 288 -73.32 61.48 -22.10
C CYS A 288 -72.05 60.64 -22.04
N VAL A 289 -71.80 59.84 -23.06
CA VAL A 289 -70.48 59.23 -23.29
C VAL A 289 -69.94 59.74 -24.61
N ALA A 290 -68.66 60.03 -24.63
CA ALA A 290 -67.98 60.59 -25.78
C ALA A 290 -66.71 59.79 -26.09
N GLY A 291 -66.45 59.53 -27.36
CA GLY A 291 -65.15 58.98 -27.73
C GLY A 291 -64.71 59.23 -29.16
N LEU A 292 -63.39 59.35 -29.34
CA LEU A 292 -62.79 59.54 -30.67
C LEU A 292 -63.04 58.33 -31.56
N SER A 293 -62.98 57.14 -30.97
CA SER A 293 -63.37 55.88 -31.61
C SER A 293 -64.50 55.21 -30.81
N VAL A 294 -65.68 55.09 -31.43
CA VAL A 294 -66.81 54.35 -30.88
C VAL A 294 -67.29 53.34 -31.92
N LYS A 295 -67.42 52.06 -31.52
CA LYS A 295 -68.00 51.03 -32.39
C LYS A 295 -69.52 51.16 -32.36
N GLU A 296 -70.18 50.97 -33.50
CA GLU A 296 -71.65 51.05 -33.62
C GLU A 296 -72.39 50.20 -32.55
N ALA A 297 -71.87 49.01 -32.22
CA ALA A 297 -72.45 48.18 -31.16
C ALA A 297 -72.41 48.84 -29.77
N VAL A 298 -71.34 49.58 -29.46
CA VAL A 298 -71.18 50.33 -28.21
C VAL A 298 -72.03 51.60 -28.24
N GLU A 299 -72.14 52.28 -29.38
CA GLU A 299 -73.06 53.43 -29.56
C GLU A 299 -74.50 53.02 -29.25
N LYS A 300 -74.98 51.96 -29.92
CA LYS A 300 -76.33 51.42 -29.68
C LYS A 300 -76.51 50.94 -28.24
N TYR A 301 -75.45 50.41 -27.61
CA TYR A 301 -75.49 49.99 -26.21
C TYR A 301 -75.67 51.18 -25.26
N ALA A 302 -74.85 52.23 -25.41
CA ALA A 302 -74.95 53.45 -24.62
C ALA A 302 -76.28 54.17 -24.83
N GLU A 303 -76.77 54.23 -26.07
CA GLU A 303 -78.10 54.75 -26.39
C GLU A 303 -79.20 53.98 -25.64
N ARG A 304 -79.16 52.63 -25.65
CA ARG A 304 -80.12 51.80 -24.88
C ARG A 304 -80.04 52.01 -23.37
N LYS A 305 -78.89 52.42 -22.83
CA LYS A 305 -78.75 52.82 -21.41
C LYS A 305 -79.30 54.21 -21.12
N GLY A 306 -79.79 54.92 -22.15
CA GLY A 306 -80.40 56.24 -22.04
C GLY A 306 -79.38 57.39 -22.06
N LEU A 307 -78.18 57.15 -22.57
CA LEU A 307 -77.11 58.15 -22.67
C LEU A 307 -77.11 58.84 -24.03
N TYR A 308 -76.76 60.12 -24.03
CA TYR A 308 -76.26 60.76 -25.23
C TYR A 308 -74.91 60.15 -25.62
N VAL A 309 -74.66 60.00 -26.91
CA VAL A 309 -73.43 59.44 -27.46
C VAL A 309 -72.84 60.45 -28.43
N LEU A 310 -71.63 60.92 -28.11
CA LEU A 310 -70.85 61.78 -28.98
C LEU A 310 -69.70 61.01 -29.59
N THR A 311 -69.46 61.23 -30.88
CA THR A 311 -68.27 60.74 -31.57
C THR A 311 -67.68 61.81 -32.47
N GLN A 312 -66.43 61.64 -32.90
CA GLN A 312 -65.78 62.56 -33.82
C GLN A 312 -66.31 62.39 -35.25
N ASN A 313 -66.47 63.51 -35.96
CA ASN A 313 -66.61 63.53 -37.40
C ASN A 313 -65.89 64.75 -37.98
N ALA A 314 -64.98 64.52 -38.92
CA ALA A 314 -64.23 65.58 -39.61
C ALA A 314 -63.63 66.65 -38.67
N GLY A 315 -63.10 66.24 -37.51
CA GLY A 315 -62.48 67.14 -36.53
C GLY A 315 -63.45 67.90 -35.61
N THR A 316 -64.75 67.62 -35.68
CA THR A 316 -65.79 68.14 -34.77
C THR A 316 -66.47 67.00 -34.01
N ALA A 317 -67.22 67.30 -32.95
CA ALA A 317 -68.07 66.27 -32.32
C ALA A 317 -69.46 66.25 -32.96
N LYS A 318 -70.00 65.05 -33.16
CA LYS A 318 -71.36 64.81 -33.64
C LYS A 318 -72.12 63.94 -32.66
N LEU A 319 -73.44 64.11 -32.66
CA LEU A 319 -74.36 63.19 -31.98
C LEU A 319 -74.50 61.90 -32.79
N ALA A 320 -74.30 60.75 -32.14
CA ALA A 320 -74.42 59.43 -32.76
C ALA A 320 -75.78 58.75 -32.46
N ASN A 321 -76.56 59.27 -31.51
CA ASN A 321 -77.87 58.71 -31.17
C ASN A 321 -78.84 58.73 -32.36
N SER A 322 -79.77 57.78 -32.37
CA SER A 322 -80.86 57.76 -33.34
C SER A 322 -81.79 58.99 -33.20
N PRO A 323 -82.45 59.45 -34.29
CA PRO A 323 -83.36 60.61 -34.23
C PRO A 323 -84.56 60.46 -33.29
N ARG A 324 -84.89 59.23 -32.88
CA ARG A 324 -86.01 58.92 -31.96
C ARG A 324 -85.55 58.77 -30.51
N PHE A 325 -84.25 58.94 -30.25
CA PHE A 325 -83.69 58.80 -28.92
C PHE A 325 -84.34 59.76 -27.92
N LYS A 326 -84.57 59.26 -26.70
CA LYS A 326 -84.97 60.04 -25.53
C LYS A 326 -84.03 59.72 -24.39
N GLU A 327 -83.47 60.75 -23.78
CA GLU A 327 -82.54 60.58 -22.68
C GLU A 327 -83.22 60.00 -21.43
N LYS A 328 -82.47 59.19 -20.68
CA LYS A 328 -82.86 58.79 -19.33
C LYS A 328 -82.45 59.89 -18.36
N VAL A 329 -83.34 60.20 -17.42
CA VAL A 329 -83.00 61.00 -16.24
C VAL A 329 -82.50 60.05 -15.15
N PHE A 330 -81.28 60.29 -14.67
CA PHE A 330 -80.65 59.49 -13.63
C PHE A 330 -80.99 60.06 -12.25
N ALA A 331 -81.15 59.16 -11.28
CA ALA A 331 -81.55 59.48 -9.92
C ALA A 331 -80.47 60.27 -9.19
#